data_AF-A0A1A8D5M6-F1
#
_entry.id   AF-A0A1A8D5M6-F1
#
_cell.length_a   1.000
_cell.length_b   1.000
_cell.length_c   1.000
_cell.angle_alpha   90.00
_cell.angle_beta   90.00
_cell.angle_gamma   90.00
#
_symmetry.space_group_name_H-M   'P 1'
#
loop_
_entity.id
_entity.type
_entity.pdbx_description
1 polymer ?
#
loop_
_entity_poly.entity_id
_entity_poly.type
_entity_poly.pdbx_seq_one_letter_code
_entity_poly.pdbx_strand_id
1 'polypeptide(L)'
;MAASAAIASSSPGLCPNYAVICSFLERYGALLDLPELTFPQLERYLQDTSSVPKLLADLHVKLLRKIGKSVSADRWEKHLVKICQEVNAAWAWELEQKGYKELPVEGKTAILKHLCECQFDENIKFKTAVNDEDPDKMRLQPIGRDKDGQMYWFQLDQDDNVRVYVEEQDDLD
;
A
#
# COMPACT_ATOMS: atom_id res chain seq x y z
N MET A 1 -1.43 18.42 32.16
CA MET A 1 -0.13 18.17 31.52
C MET A 1 -0.38 17.18 30.40
N ALA A 2 -0.62 17.69 29.19
CA ALA A 2 -0.90 16.86 28.03
C ALA A 2 0.40 16.17 27.59
N ALA A 3 0.42 14.83 27.63
CA ALA A 3 1.46 14.06 26.98
C ALA A 3 1.31 14.30 25.47
N SER A 4 2.26 15.04 24.90
CA SER A 4 2.44 15.10 23.47
C SER A 4 2.89 13.70 23.05
N ALA A 5 1.92 12.88 22.63
CA ALA A 5 2.21 11.63 21.93
C ALA A 5 2.86 12.06 20.61
N ALA A 6 4.19 12.13 20.62
CA ALA A 6 4.94 12.00 19.39
C ALA A 6 4.44 10.71 18.76
N ILE A 7 3.71 10.83 17.65
CA ILE A 7 3.43 9.70 16.77
C ILE A 7 4.82 9.24 16.37
N ALA A 8 5.31 8.20 17.06
CA ALA A 8 6.53 7.54 16.68
C ALA A 8 6.31 7.16 15.22
N SER A 9 7.13 7.71 14.33
CA SER A 9 7.11 7.37 12.91
C SER A 9 7.28 5.85 12.82
N SER A 10 6.17 5.15 12.70
CA SER A 10 6.14 3.70 12.72
C SER A 10 6.91 3.25 11.49
N SER A 11 7.89 2.37 11.66
CA SER A 11 8.52 1.69 10.52
C SER A 11 7.44 1.23 9.55
N PRO A 12 7.63 1.31 8.21
CA PRO A 12 6.61 0.86 7.26
C PRO A 12 6.15 -0.56 7.54
N GLY A 13 7.06 -1.45 7.99
CA GLY A 13 6.72 -2.81 8.38
C GLY A 13 5.81 -2.97 9.60
N LEU A 14 5.53 -1.89 10.33
CA LEU A 14 4.60 -1.83 11.46
C LEU A 14 3.30 -1.08 11.14
N CYS A 15 3.16 -0.52 9.93
CA CYS A 15 1.95 0.21 9.54
C CYS A 15 0.91 -0.78 8.96
N PRO A 16 -0.35 -0.79 9.44
CA PRO A 16 -1.41 -1.62 8.86
C PRO A 16 -1.60 -1.40 7.35
N ASN A 17 -1.32 -0.19 6.86
CA ASN A 17 -1.38 0.11 5.43
C ASN A 17 -0.39 -0.72 4.60
N TYR A 18 0.77 -1.06 5.16
CA TYR A 18 1.75 -1.90 4.48
C TYR A 18 1.24 -3.33 4.30
N ALA A 19 0.58 -3.88 5.33
CA ALA A 19 -0.05 -5.19 5.24
C ALA A 19 -1.11 -5.21 4.12
N VAL A 20 -1.95 -4.18 4.02
CA VAL A 20 -2.95 -4.06 2.95
C VAL A 20 -2.31 -4.07 1.56
N ILE A 21 -1.21 -3.32 1.37
CA ILE A 21 -0.48 -3.31 0.10
C ILE A 21 0.09 -4.69 -0.23
N CYS A 22 0.70 -5.38 0.75
CA CYS A 22 1.24 -6.71 0.56
C CYS A 22 0.15 -7.70 0.12
N SER A 23 -0.99 -7.72 0.82
CA SER A 23 -2.15 -8.54 0.45
C SER A 23 -2.63 -8.27 -0.97
N PHE A 24 -2.69 -6.99 -1.36
CA PHE A 24 -3.12 -6.59 -2.68
C PHE A 24 -2.15 -7.08 -3.76
N LEU A 25 -0.85 -6.88 -3.56
CA LEU A 25 0.18 -7.28 -4.52
C LEU A 25 0.27 -8.80 -4.66
N GLU A 26 0.24 -9.53 -3.56
CA GLU A 26 0.23 -11.00 -3.54
C GLU A 26 -0.94 -11.56 -4.35
N ARG A 27 -2.14 -11.01 -4.13
CA ARG A 27 -3.35 -11.54 -4.76
C ARG A 27 -3.58 -11.07 -6.20
N TYR A 28 -3.35 -9.78 -6.45
CA TYR A 28 -3.80 -9.13 -7.69
C TYR A 28 -2.65 -8.64 -8.55
N GLY A 29 -1.40 -8.71 -8.07
CA GLY A 29 -0.21 -8.26 -8.81
C GLY A 29 -0.11 -8.91 -10.19
N ALA A 30 -0.24 -10.24 -10.25
CA ALA A 30 -0.20 -10.98 -11.52
C ALA A 30 -1.35 -10.61 -12.47
N LEU A 31 -2.59 -10.53 -11.96
CA LEU A 31 -3.77 -10.15 -12.76
C LEU A 31 -3.63 -8.75 -13.36
N LEU A 32 -3.01 -7.84 -12.62
CA LEU A 32 -2.75 -6.47 -13.05
C LEU A 32 -1.43 -6.32 -13.81
N ASP A 33 -0.65 -7.38 -14.01
CA ASP A 33 0.71 -7.30 -14.58
C ASP A 33 1.54 -6.23 -13.82
N LEU A 34 1.55 -6.25 -12.49
CA LEU A 34 2.38 -5.36 -11.68
C LEU A 34 3.82 -5.88 -11.58
N PRO A 35 4.82 -5.01 -11.37
CA PRO A 35 6.18 -5.48 -11.14
C PRO A 35 6.26 -6.31 -9.84
N GLU A 36 6.97 -7.42 -9.89
CA GLU A 36 7.18 -8.28 -8.72
C GLU A 36 8.17 -7.63 -7.75
N LEU A 37 7.78 -7.55 -6.49
CA LEU A 37 8.57 -7.01 -5.38
C LEU A 37 8.37 -7.94 -4.19
N THR A 38 9.44 -8.34 -3.52
CA THR A 38 9.32 -9.03 -2.23
C THR A 38 8.91 -8.03 -1.14
N PHE A 39 8.28 -8.51 -0.08
CA PHE A 39 7.86 -7.65 1.03
C PHE A 39 9.04 -6.93 1.69
N PRO A 40 10.23 -7.54 1.91
CA PRO A 40 11.37 -6.78 2.44
C PRO A 40 11.90 -5.74 1.45
N GLN A 41 11.86 -6.05 0.15
CA GLN A 41 12.35 -5.15 -0.89
C GLN A 41 11.47 -3.90 -1.01
N LEU A 42 10.15 -4.07 -1.06
CA LEU A 42 9.21 -2.95 -1.12
C LEU A 42 9.33 -2.08 0.14
N GLU A 43 9.44 -2.68 1.33
CA GLU A 43 9.63 -1.95 2.58
C GLU A 43 10.88 -1.08 2.51
N ARG A 44 12.01 -1.66 2.10
CA ARG A 44 13.28 -0.93 1.93
C ARG A 44 13.15 0.22 0.93
N TYR A 45 12.43 0.01 -0.17
CA TYR A 45 12.25 1.04 -1.20
C TYR A 45 11.37 2.20 -0.71
N LEU A 46 10.40 1.95 0.15
CA LEU A 46 9.61 3.00 0.78
C LEU A 46 10.43 3.80 1.80
N GLN A 47 11.35 3.15 2.51
CA GLN A 47 12.27 3.79 3.48
C GLN A 47 13.39 4.61 2.83
N ASP A 48 13.80 4.28 1.60
CA ASP A 48 14.90 4.95 0.92
C ASP A 48 14.56 6.42 0.60
N THR A 49 15.41 7.33 1.07
CA THR A 49 15.32 8.78 0.83
C THR A 49 16.41 9.30 -0.11
N SER A 50 17.38 8.46 -0.49
CA SER A 50 18.49 8.82 -1.37
C SER A 50 18.05 8.92 -2.83
N SER A 51 17.15 8.02 -3.26
CA SER A 51 16.60 7.97 -4.60
C SER A 51 15.28 7.20 -4.60
N VAL A 52 14.49 7.29 -5.68
CA VAL A 52 13.34 6.42 -5.89
C VAL A 52 13.77 5.23 -6.77
N PRO A 53 13.79 3.99 -6.24
CA PRO A 53 14.12 2.82 -7.04
C PRO A 53 13.17 2.72 -8.24
N LYS A 54 13.74 2.44 -9.43
CA LYS A 54 12.97 2.38 -10.69
C LYS A 54 11.75 1.45 -10.59
N LEU A 55 11.91 0.31 -9.93
CA LEU A 55 10.84 -0.68 -9.79
C LEU A 55 9.65 -0.16 -8.97
N LEU A 56 9.89 0.67 -7.95
CA LEU A 56 8.84 1.35 -7.18
C LEU A 56 8.14 2.42 -8.02
N ALA A 57 8.90 3.21 -8.79
CA ALA A 57 8.31 4.18 -9.71
C ALA A 57 7.47 3.50 -10.81
N ASP A 58 7.94 2.39 -11.36
CA ASP A 58 7.24 1.59 -12.35
C ASP A 58 5.94 0.99 -11.78
N LEU A 59 5.92 0.57 -10.51
CA LEU A 59 4.71 0.14 -9.81
C LEU A 59 3.66 1.25 -9.75
N HIS A 60 4.03 2.46 -9.32
CA HIS A 60 3.14 3.63 -9.30
C HIS A 60 2.60 3.95 -10.70
N VAL A 61 3.48 3.98 -11.70
CA VAL A 61 3.11 4.22 -13.10
C VAL A 61 2.11 3.18 -13.60
N LYS A 62 2.34 1.88 -13.33
CA LYS A 62 1.41 0.82 -13.75
C LYS A 62 0.05 0.99 -13.07
N LEU A 63 0.00 1.19 -11.75
CA LEU A 63 -1.26 1.40 -11.02
C LEU A 63 -2.04 2.60 -11.56
N LEU A 64 -1.38 3.74 -11.80
CA LEU A 64 -1.99 4.94 -12.40
C LEU A 64 -2.56 4.68 -13.79
N ARG A 65 -1.84 3.95 -14.64
CA ARG A 65 -2.31 3.60 -15.99
C ARG A 65 -3.51 2.66 -15.96
N LYS A 66 -3.57 1.74 -14.99
CA LYS A 66 -4.67 0.80 -14.83
C LYS A 66 -6.00 1.47 -14.47
N ILE A 67 -5.95 2.64 -13.82
CA ILE A 67 -7.12 3.50 -13.55
C ILE A 67 -7.32 4.58 -14.64
N GLY A 68 -6.75 4.38 -15.83
CA GLY A 68 -7.00 5.23 -16.99
C GLY A 68 -6.22 6.54 -17.06
N LYS A 69 -5.25 6.79 -16.16
CA LYS A 69 -4.39 7.98 -16.26
C LYS A 69 -3.32 7.79 -17.33
N SER A 70 -3.13 8.79 -18.19
CA SER A 70 -2.05 8.78 -19.19
C SER A 70 -0.74 9.29 -18.56
N VAL A 71 0.05 8.38 -18.02
CA VAL A 71 1.26 8.69 -17.26
C VAL A 71 2.52 8.26 -18.00
N SER A 72 3.44 9.21 -18.23
CA SER A 72 4.81 8.93 -18.66
C SER A 72 5.73 8.72 -17.44
N ALA A 73 6.82 7.97 -17.64
CA ALA A 73 7.74 7.59 -16.56
C ALA A 73 8.45 8.79 -15.91
N ASP A 74 8.50 9.95 -16.58
CA ASP A 74 9.07 11.21 -16.07
C ASP A 74 8.04 12.12 -15.35
N ARG A 75 6.74 11.80 -15.44
CA ARG A 75 5.65 12.68 -14.94
C ARG A 75 4.71 12.02 -13.94
N TRP A 76 5.07 10.85 -13.43
CA TRP A 76 4.24 10.10 -12.48
C TRP A 76 4.03 10.85 -11.16
N GLU A 77 5.05 11.51 -10.63
CA GLU A 77 4.91 12.30 -9.39
C GLU A 77 3.87 13.43 -9.53
N LYS A 78 3.80 14.08 -10.70
CA LYS A 78 2.76 15.11 -10.96
C LYS A 78 1.34 14.54 -10.95
N HIS A 79 1.17 13.27 -11.27
CA HIS A 79 -0.13 12.60 -11.18
C HIS A 79 -0.45 12.21 -9.74
N LEU A 80 0.55 11.75 -8.98
CA LEU A 80 0.41 11.50 -7.55
C LEU A 80 0.01 12.76 -6.78
N VAL A 81 0.58 13.91 -7.12
CA VAL A 81 0.18 15.20 -6.55
C VAL A 81 -1.33 15.43 -6.71
N LYS A 82 -1.87 15.26 -7.92
CA LYS A 82 -3.31 15.45 -8.18
C LYS A 82 -4.17 14.50 -7.37
N ILE A 83 -3.77 13.23 -7.26
CA ILE A 83 -4.46 12.25 -6.42
C ILE A 83 -4.40 12.66 -4.94
N CYS A 84 -3.22 13.09 -4.47
CA CYS A 84 -3.08 13.56 -3.10
C CYS A 84 -3.93 14.81 -2.82
N GLN A 85 -4.15 15.70 -3.80
CA GLN A 85 -5.02 16.86 -3.61
C GLN A 85 -6.47 16.47 -3.27
N GLU A 86 -6.92 15.31 -3.74
CA GLU A 86 -8.27 14.79 -3.48
C GLU A 86 -8.39 14.10 -2.11
N VAL A 87 -7.28 13.58 -1.56
CA VAL A 87 -7.27 12.72 -0.36
C VAL A 87 -6.60 13.36 0.86
N ASN A 88 -5.47 14.04 0.65
CA ASN A 88 -4.66 14.66 1.70
C ASN A 88 -3.81 15.82 1.14
N ALA A 89 -4.29 17.05 1.35
CA ALA A 89 -3.63 18.26 0.89
C ALA A 89 -2.21 18.45 1.45
N ALA A 90 -1.89 17.92 2.63
CA ALA A 90 -0.55 18.02 3.21
C ALA A 90 0.46 17.17 2.43
N TRP A 91 0.09 15.94 2.06
CA TRP A 91 0.95 15.09 1.23
C TRP A 91 1.10 15.63 -0.19
N ALA A 92 0.03 16.20 -0.75
CA ALA A 92 0.10 16.85 -2.05
C ALA A 92 1.16 17.97 -2.05
N TRP A 93 1.09 18.84 -1.04
CA TRP A 93 2.05 19.93 -0.89
C TRP A 93 3.48 19.42 -0.67
N GLU A 94 3.67 18.45 0.22
CA GLU A 94 5.01 17.93 0.50
C GLU A 94 5.63 17.24 -0.72
N LEU A 95 4.82 16.49 -1.47
CA LEU A 95 5.24 15.87 -2.72
C LEU A 95 5.59 16.92 -3.79
N GLU A 96 4.84 18.01 -3.90
CA GLU A 96 5.17 19.11 -4.83
C GLU A 96 6.49 19.80 -4.46
N GLN A 97 6.76 20.00 -3.17
CA GLN A 97 7.94 20.75 -2.71
C GLN A 97 9.21 19.91 -2.70
N LYS A 98 9.14 18.65 -2.25
CA LYS A 98 10.31 17.81 -1.98
C LYS A 98 10.44 16.61 -2.93
N GLY A 99 9.39 16.29 -3.67
CA GLY A 99 9.31 15.09 -4.51
C GLY A 99 9.09 13.81 -3.71
N TYR A 100 8.81 12.72 -4.43
CA TYR A 100 8.42 11.45 -3.79
C TYR A 100 9.50 10.87 -2.89
N LYS A 101 10.77 11.03 -3.26
CA LYS A 101 11.92 10.46 -2.51
C LYS A 101 11.98 10.95 -1.05
N GLU A 102 11.62 12.20 -0.79
CA GLU A 102 11.71 12.85 0.53
C GLU A 102 10.41 12.78 1.32
N LEU A 103 9.34 12.25 0.73
CA LEU A 103 8.07 12.04 1.41
C LEU A 103 8.28 11.05 2.57
N PRO A 104 7.69 11.28 3.76
CA PRO A 104 7.76 10.31 4.84
C PRO A 104 7.21 8.97 4.39
N VAL A 105 7.72 7.90 5.01
CA VAL A 105 7.31 6.53 4.70
C VAL A 105 5.80 6.37 4.78
N GLU A 106 5.18 6.95 5.79
CA GLU A 106 3.75 6.90 6.03
C GLU A 106 2.98 7.49 4.84
N GLY A 107 3.46 8.61 4.29
CA GLY A 107 2.92 9.21 3.08
C GLY A 107 3.12 8.34 1.84
N LYS A 108 4.33 7.81 1.64
CA LYS A 108 4.64 6.91 0.51
C LYS A 108 3.75 5.66 0.51
N THR A 109 3.57 5.08 1.70
CA THR A 109 2.76 3.88 1.95
C THR A 109 1.28 4.19 1.76
N ALA A 110 0.78 5.28 2.32
CA ALA A 110 -0.63 5.65 2.17
C ALA A 110 -1.02 5.97 0.73
N ILE A 111 -0.16 6.67 -0.03
CA ILE A 111 -0.37 6.90 -1.47
C ILE A 111 -0.43 5.58 -2.23
N LEU A 112 0.51 4.66 -1.96
CA LEU A 112 0.54 3.36 -2.62
C LEU A 112 -0.71 2.52 -2.31
N LYS A 113 -1.12 2.45 -1.03
CA LYS A 113 -2.38 1.81 -0.61
C LYS A 113 -3.57 2.40 -1.34
N HIS A 114 -3.66 3.72 -1.41
CA HIS A 114 -4.77 4.39 -2.07
C HIS A 114 -4.83 4.04 -3.57
N LEU A 115 -3.70 3.98 -4.27
CA LEU A 115 -3.66 3.53 -5.66
C LEU A 115 -4.11 2.07 -5.85
N CYS A 116 -3.83 1.19 -4.88
CA CYS A 116 -4.34 -0.18 -4.86
C CYS A 116 -5.87 -0.18 -4.69
N GLU A 117 -6.41 0.63 -3.78
CA GLU A 117 -7.85 0.77 -3.54
C GLU A 117 -8.58 1.30 -4.78
N CYS A 118 -8.04 2.33 -5.44
CA CYS A 118 -8.58 2.86 -6.69
C CYS A 118 -8.74 1.80 -7.79
N GLN A 119 -8.01 0.67 -7.74
CA GLN A 119 -8.21 -0.39 -8.72
C GLN A 119 -9.63 -0.98 -8.62
N PHE A 120 -10.20 -1.10 -7.43
CA PHE A 120 -11.55 -1.65 -7.24
C PHE A 120 -12.67 -0.72 -7.72
N ASP A 121 -12.39 0.58 -7.82
CA ASP A 121 -13.38 1.59 -8.18
C ASP A 121 -13.22 2.11 -9.61
N GLU A 122 -12.01 2.46 -10.02
CA GLU A 122 -11.71 3.16 -11.27
C GLU A 122 -11.25 2.23 -12.40
N ASN A 123 -10.68 1.06 -12.09
CA ASN A 123 -10.23 0.10 -13.11
C ASN A 123 -11.37 -0.86 -13.49
N ILE A 124 -12.21 -0.45 -14.44
CA ILE A 124 -13.41 -1.18 -14.87
C ILE A 124 -13.12 -2.65 -15.21
N LYS A 125 -12.03 -2.94 -15.94
CA LYS A 125 -11.69 -4.32 -16.35
C LYS A 125 -11.37 -5.21 -15.14
N PHE A 126 -10.57 -4.69 -14.21
CA PHE A 126 -10.25 -5.39 -12.97
C PHE A 126 -11.50 -5.59 -12.11
N LYS A 127 -12.29 -4.54 -11.93
CA LYS A 127 -13.55 -4.57 -11.17
C LYS A 127 -14.51 -5.64 -11.70
N THR A 128 -14.69 -5.74 -13.02
CA THR A 128 -15.51 -6.80 -13.63
C THR A 128 -14.97 -8.18 -13.27
N ALA A 129 -13.67 -8.41 -13.42
CA ALA A 129 -13.06 -9.71 -13.10
C ALA A 129 -13.18 -10.08 -11.62
N VAL A 130 -13.02 -9.11 -10.72
CA VAL A 130 -13.14 -9.32 -9.27
C VAL A 130 -14.60 -9.56 -8.85
N ASN A 131 -15.57 -8.87 -9.46
CA ASN A 131 -16.99 -9.06 -9.15
C ASN A 131 -17.54 -10.44 -9.53
N ASP A 132 -16.87 -11.15 -10.44
CA ASP A 132 -17.20 -12.52 -10.81
C ASP A 132 -16.64 -13.56 -9.81
N GLU A 133 -15.78 -13.12 -8.88
CA GLU A 133 -15.20 -13.98 -7.84
C GLU A 133 -16.14 -14.14 -6.63
N ASP A 134 -16.05 -15.29 -5.97
CA ASP A 134 -16.74 -15.55 -4.71
C ASP A 134 -16.22 -14.59 -3.60
N PRO A 135 -17.09 -13.79 -2.97
CA PRO A 135 -16.69 -12.84 -1.93
C PRO A 135 -15.96 -13.49 -0.76
N ASP A 136 -16.25 -14.75 -0.43
CA ASP A 136 -15.60 -15.44 0.68
C ASP A 136 -14.18 -15.87 0.32
N LYS A 137 -13.92 -16.12 -0.97
CA LYS A 137 -12.56 -16.34 -1.46
C LYS A 137 -11.77 -15.05 -1.48
N MET A 138 -12.42 -13.89 -1.66
CA MET A 138 -11.79 -12.56 -1.67
C MET A 138 -11.25 -12.13 -0.30
N ARG A 139 -11.90 -12.56 0.77
CA ARG A 139 -11.51 -12.19 2.13
C ARG A 139 -10.34 -13.03 2.59
N LEU A 140 -9.29 -12.37 3.04
CA LEU A 140 -8.26 -13.04 3.82
C LEU A 140 -8.92 -13.63 5.07
N GLN A 141 -8.49 -14.83 5.44
CA GLN A 141 -8.88 -15.47 6.68
C GLN A 141 -7.69 -15.44 7.64
N PRO A 142 -7.93 -15.24 8.94
CA PRO A 142 -6.89 -15.37 9.93
C PRO A 142 -6.40 -16.82 9.98
N ILE A 143 -5.11 -17.01 10.25
CA ILE A 143 -4.52 -18.36 10.40
C ILE A 143 -4.90 -19.03 11.72
N GLY A 144 -5.39 -18.25 12.68
CA GLY A 144 -5.84 -18.77 13.95
C GLY A 144 -6.09 -17.69 14.99
N ARG A 145 -6.46 -18.15 16.18
CA ARG A 145 -6.74 -17.35 17.37
C ARG A 145 -5.96 -17.94 18.55
N ASP A 146 -5.35 -17.12 19.38
CA ASP A 146 -4.74 -17.62 20.62
C ASP A 146 -5.75 -17.75 21.78
N LYS A 147 -5.24 -18.15 22.95
CA LYS A 147 -6.04 -18.35 24.18
C LYS A 147 -6.68 -17.07 24.70
N ASP A 148 -6.09 -15.91 24.39
CA ASP A 148 -6.55 -14.59 24.85
C ASP A 148 -7.52 -13.98 23.81
N GLY A 149 -7.78 -14.71 22.74
CA GLY A 149 -8.73 -14.34 21.71
C GLY A 149 -8.13 -13.47 20.61
N GLN A 150 -6.81 -13.34 20.58
CA GLN A 150 -6.12 -12.51 19.61
C GLN A 150 -6.04 -13.22 18.25
N MET A 151 -6.44 -12.54 17.18
CA MET A 151 -6.41 -13.07 15.81
C MET A 151 -5.05 -12.84 15.17
N TYR A 152 -4.58 -13.84 14.42
CA TYR A 152 -3.29 -13.82 13.73
C TYR A 152 -3.50 -13.93 12.22
N TRP A 153 -2.80 -13.08 11.49
CA TRP A 153 -2.84 -12.99 10.04
C TRP A 153 -1.48 -13.33 9.46
N PHE A 154 -1.45 -13.94 8.27
CA PHE A 154 -0.24 -14.44 7.64
C PHE A 154 -0.15 -13.97 6.20
N GLN A 155 1.05 -13.60 5.77
CA GLN A 155 1.38 -13.31 4.38
C GLN A 155 2.69 -14.00 4.02
N LEU A 156 2.76 -14.52 2.79
CA LEU A 156 3.94 -15.16 2.22
C LEU A 156 4.17 -14.59 0.83
N ASP A 157 5.32 -14.00 0.60
CA ASP A 157 5.68 -13.57 -0.76
C ASP A 157 6.32 -14.69 -1.58
N GLN A 158 6.60 -14.40 -2.85
CA GLN A 158 7.16 -15.34 -3.82
C GLN A 158 8.56 -15.87 -3.49
N ASP A 159 9.27 -15.24 -2.54
CA ASP A 159 10.61 -15.64 -2.09
C ASP A 159 10.56 -16.25 -0.66
N ASP A 160 9.39 -16.73 -0.25
CA ASP A 160 9.11 -17.32 1.07
C ASP A 160 9.37 -16.36 2.25
N ASN A 161 9.30 -15.03 2.04
CA ASN A 161 9.38 -14.10 3.17
C ASN A 161 8.04 -14.06 3.90
N VAL A 162 8.11 -14.39 5.19
CA VAL A 162 6.93 -14.48 6.07
C VAL A 162 6.68 -13.16 6.78
N ARG A 163 5.41 -12.74 6.83
CA ARG A 163 4.92 -11.75 7.78
C ARG A 163 3.74 -12.27 8.57
N VAL A 164 3.74 -11.97 9.87
CA VAL A 164 2.65 -12.29 10.79
C VAL A 164 2.16 -11.00 11.42
N TYR A 165 0.86 -10.78 11.38
CA TYR A 165 0.22 -9.62 11.99
C TYR A 165 -0.75 -10.05 13.07
N VAL A 166 -0.96 -9.15 14.01
CA VAL A 166 -1.85 -9.32 15.14
C VAL A 166 -2.84 -8.15 15.12
N GLU A 167 -4.13 -8.44 15.18
CA GLU A 167 -5.18 -7.43 15.15
C GLU A 167 -5.61 -7.06 16.58
N GLU A 168 -5.03 -6.03 17.17
CA GLU A 168 -5.43 -5.58 18.51
C GLU A 168 -6.96 -5.41 18.56
N GLN A 169 -7.61 -6.06 19.53
CA GLN A 169 -9.04 -5.88 19.72
C GLN A 169 -9.28 -4.45 20.16
N ASP A 170 -10.24 -3.76 19.53
CA ASP A 170 -10.72 -2.47 20.04
C ASP A 170 -11.14 -2.68 21.49
N ASP A 171 -10.57 -1.90 22.42
CA ASP A 171 -11.02 -1.89 23.80
C ASP A 171 -12.54 -1.64 23.78
N LEU A 172 -13.31 -2.62 24.25
CA LEU A 172 -14.75 -2.48 24.39
C LEU A 172 -15.01 -1.34 25.39
N ASP A 173 -15.49 -0.19 24.90
CA ASP A 173 -16.01 0.92 25.72
C ASP A 173 -17.05 0.45 26.76
#